data_AF-A0A099KC97-F1
#
_entry.id   AF-A0A099KC97-F1
#
_cell.length_a   1.000
_cell.length_b   1.000
_cell.length_c   1.000
_cell.angle_alpha   90.00
_cell.angle_beta   90.00
_cell.angle_gamma   90.00
#
_symmetry.space_group_name_H-M   'P 1'
#
loop_
_entity.id
_entity.type
_entity.pdbx_description
1 polymer ?
#
loop_
_entity_poly.entity_id
_entity_poly.type
_entity_poly.pdbx_seq_one_letter_code
_entity_poly.pdbx_strand_id
1 'polypeptide(L)'
;MNDTNTAAEPTHSAINTAQQSIAQSTAIALSDATDNLRNLNTLSTTAIGVALSQYLETGDAKFSNIIAEAQNVVTRGAENFSSVGEKIVTVLHEND
;
A
#
# COMPACT_ATOMS: atom_id res chain seq x y z
N MET A 1 42.22 6.58 34.57
CA MET A 1 40.87 6.44 34.02
C MET A 1 40.96 6.69 32.53
N ASN A 2 40.57 5.71 31.70
CA ASN A 2 40.65 5.79 30.25
C ASN A 2 39.25 6.07 29.72
N ASP A 3 38.85 7.35 29.74
CA ASP A 3 37.57 7.80 29.18
C ASP A 3 37.70 7.94 27.67
N THR A 4 37.73 6.82 26.96
CA THR A 4 37.46 6.80 25.52
C THR A 4 35.96 6.93 25.31
N ASN A 5 35.46 8.16 25.49
CA ASN A 5 34.22 8.58 24.83
C ASN A 5 34.53 8.77 23.34
N THR A 6 34.70 7.66 22.64
CA THR A 6 34.74 7.66 21.18
C THR A 6 33.31 7.90 20.74
N ALA A 7 32.93 9.17 20.56
CA ALA A 7 31.71 9.52 19.86
C ALA A 7 31.69 8.70 18.56
N ALA A 8 30.62 7.94 18.33
CA ALA A 8 30.49 7.08 17.16
C ALA A 8 30.91 7.89 15.91
N GLU A 9 31.84 7.34 15.11
CA GLU A 9 32.36 7.98 13.91
C GLU A 9 31.18 8.57 13.09
N PRO A 10 31.25 9.84 12.65
CA PRO A 10 30.11 10.55 12.06
C PRO A 10 29.46 9.82 10.87
N THR A 11 30.21 8.96 10.19
CA THR A 11 29.73 8.03 9.16
C THR A 11 28.78 6.95 9.69
N HIS A 12 29.07 6.33 10.83
CA HIS A 12 28.16 5.36 11.46
C HIS A 12 26.85 6.01 11.90
N SER A 13 26.93 7.22 12.45
CA SER A 13 25.73 7.99 12.81
C SER A 13 24.88 8.32 11.57
N ALA A 14 25.50 8.74 10.47
CA ALA A 14 24.79 9.08 9.23
C ALA A 14 24.10 7.86 8.60
N ILE A 15 24.75 6.69 8.58
CA ILE A 15 24.17 5.44 8.08
C ILE A 15 22.94 5.04 8.90
N ASN A 16 23.04 5.07 10.24
CA ASN A 16 21.91 4.73 11.12
C ASN A 16 20.72 5.67 10.92
N THR A 17 20.96 6.98 10.77
CA THR A 17 19.90 7.95 10.47
C THR A 17 19.26 7.70 9.10
N ALA A 18 20.06 7.35 8.09
CA ALA A 18 19.56 7.03 6.76
C ALA A 18 18.69 5.76 6.77
N GLN A 19 19.16 4.68 7.41
CA GLN A 19 18.40 3.43 7.58
C GLN A 19 17.08 3.65 8.33
N GLN A 20 17.10 4.44 9.42
CA GLN A 20 15.88 4.79 10.15
C GLN A 20 14.89 5.58 9.27
N SER A 21 15.38 6.51 8.47
CA SER A 21 14.56 7.30 7.55
C SER A 21 13.96 6.44 6.44
N ILE A 22 14.73 5.50 5.89
CA ILE A 22 14.27 4.51 4.92
C ILE A 22 13.14 3.68 5.56
N ALA A 23 13.38 3.07 6.73
CA ALA A 23 12.38 2.27 7.42
C ALA A 23 11.07 3.05 7.67
N GLN A 24 11.16 4.30 8.15
CA GLN A 24 9.98 5.15 8.35
C GLN A 24 9.24 5.45 7.04
N SER A 25 9.95 5.84 5.99
CA SER A 25 9.34 6.14 4.69
C SER A 25 8.67 4.92 4.06
N THR A 26 9.27 3.74 4.19
CA THR A 26 8.68 2.48 3.72
C THR A 26 7.44 2.08 4.52
N ALA A 27 7.44 2.30 5.84
CA ALA A 27 6.27 2.04 6.69
C ALA A 27 5.09 2.95 6.30
N ILE A 28 5.35 4.23 6.02
CA ILE A 28 4.33 5.18 5.53
C ILE A 28 3.79 4.70 4.18
N ALA A 29 4.67 4.36 3.22
CA ALA A 29 4.24 3.89 1.90
C ALA A 29 3.38 2.62 1.97
N LEU A 30 3.71 1.67 2.86
CA LEU A 30 2.89 0.47 3.09
C LEU A 30 1.53 0.82 3.71
N SER A 31 1.51 1.74 4.66
CA SER A 31 0.26 2.22 5.28
C SER A 31 -0.64 2.89 4.24
N ASP A 32 -0.09 3.78 3.41
CA ASP A 32 -0.82 4.47 2.35
C ASP A 32 -1.39 3.50 1.32
N ALA A 33 -0.61 2.49 0.93
CA ALA A 33 -1.07 1.45 0.02
C ALA A 33 -2.19 0.59 0.65
N THR A 34 -2.08 0.27 1.95
CA THR A 34 -3.12 -0.44 2.71
C THR A 34 -4.42 0.37 2.77
N ASP A 35 -4.32 1.65 3.10
CA ASP A 35 -5.46 2.55 3.17
C ASP A 35 -6.11 2.76 1.81
N ASN A 36 -5.31 2.86 0.75
CA ASN A 36 -5.83 2.92 -0.62
C ASN A 36 -6.64 1.66 -0.96
N LEU A 37 -6.10 0.46 -0.69
CA LEU A 37 -6.80 -0.80 -0.93
C LEU A 37 -8.10 -0.89 -0.13
N ARG A 38 -8.09 -0.47 1.15
CA ARG A 38 -9.30 -0.41 1.98
C ARG A 38 -10.36 0.54 1.38
N ASN A 39 -9.95 1.73 0.96
CA ASN A 39 -10.85 2.73 0.37
C ASN A 39 -11.45 2.23 -0.96
N LEU A 40 -10.64 1.61 -1.82
CA LEU A 40 -11.11 1.00 -3.06
C LEU A 40 -12.10 -0.13 -2.80
N ASN A 41 -11.86 -0.96 -1.79
CA ASN A 41 -12.79 -2.03 -1.38
C ASN A 41 -14.14 -1.47 -0.93
N THR A 42 -14.13 -0.42 -0.09
CA THR A 42 -15.37 0.21 0.36
C THR A 42 -16.16 0.79 -0.82
N LEU A 43 -15.52 1.60 -1.66
CA LEU A 43 -16.17 2.23 -2.82
C LEU A 43 -16.70 1.19 -3.81
N SER A 44 -15.90 0.18 -4.12
CA SER A 44 -16.28 -0.87 -5.08
C SER A 44 -17.43 -1.72 -4.54
N THR A 45 -17.41 -2.07 -3.25
CA THR A 45 -18.51 -2.83 -2.62
C THR A 45 -19.82 -2.03 -2.64
N THR A 46 -19.76 -0.73 -2.35
CA THR A 46 -20.94 0.15 -2.45
C THR A 46 -21.45 0.23 -3.88
N ALA A 47 -20.56 0.41 -4.87
CA ALA A 47 -20.94 0.45 -6.28
C ALA A 47 -21.57 -0.87 -6.74
N ILE A 48 -21.02 -2.01 -6.34
CA ILE A 48 -21.56 -3.34 -6.61
C ILE A 48 -22.96 -3.49 -6.02
N GLY A 49 -23.17 -3.09 -4.76
CA GLY A 49 -24.48 -3.20 -4.12
C GLY A 49 -25.56 -2.37 -4.83
N VAL A 50 -25.23 -1.15 -5.22
CA VAL A 50 -26.15 -0.28 -5.98
C VAL A 50 -26.43 -0.86 -7.36
N ALA A 51 -25.39 -1.24 -8.11
CA ALA A 51 -25.55 -1.81 -9.44
C ALA A 51 -26.34 -3.13 -9.42
N LEU A 52 -26.08 -4.00 -8.43
CA LEU A 52 -26.82 -5.25 -8.26
C LEU A 52 -28.30 -4.99 -8.01
N SER A 53 -28.63 -4.02 -7.16
CA SER A 53 -30.03 -3.63 -6.91
C SER A 53 -30.72 -3.21 -8.20
N GLN A 54 -30.08 -2.34 -8.99
CA GLN A 54 -30.61 -1.89 -10.28
C GLN A 54 -30.71 -3.02 -11.31
N TYR A 55 -29.76 -3.96 -11.32
CA TYR A 55 -29.80 -5.12 -12.21
C TYR A 55 -31.00 -6.02 -11.89
N LEU A 56 -31.26 -6.27 -10.61
CA LEU A 56 -32.40 -7.08 -10.17
C LEU A 56 -33.75 -6.40 -10.47
N GLU A 57 -33.81 -5.08 -10.36
CA GLU A 57 -35.03 -4.31 -10.65
C GLU A 57 -35.34 -4.21 -12.15
N THR A 58 -34.30 -3.99 -12.97
CA THR A 58 -34.49 -3.63 -14.39
C THR A 58 -34.15 -4.76 -15.37
N GLY A 59 -33.33 -5.72 -14.97
CA GLY A 59 -32.73 -6.71 -15.86
C GLY A 59 -31.70 -6.15 -16.85
N ASP A 60 -31.34 -4.87 -16.75
CA ASP A 60 -30.44 -4.21 -17.72
C ASP A 60 -28.99 -4.63 -17.51
N ALA A 61 -28.42 -5.31 -18.51
CA ALA A 61 -27.07 -5.85 -18.50
C ALA A 61 -25.97 -4.80 -18.25
N LYS A 62 -26.22 -3.49 -18.46
CA LYS A 62 -25.24 -2.44 -18.14
C LYS A 62 -24.81 -2.47 -16.67
N PHE A 63 -25.71 -2.87 -15.78
CA PHE A 63 -25.42 -2.95 -14.35
C PHE A 63 -24.52 -4.14 -14.02
N SER A 64 -24.64 -5.25 -14.76
CA SER A 64 -23.69 -6.36 -14.68
C SER A 64 -22.28 -5.93 -15.10
N ASN A 65 -22.15 -5.07 -16.11
CA ASN A 65 -20.84 -4.53 -16.52
C ASN A 65 -20.23 -3.64 -15.43
N ILE A 66 -21.03 -2.80 -14.77
CA ILE A 66 -20.56 -1.96 -13.65
C ILE A 66 -20.06 -2.83 -12.48
N ILE A 67 -20.75 -3.93 -12.18
CA ILE A 67 -20.32 -4.88 -11.14
C ILE A 67 -18.94 -5.46 -11.50
N ALA A 68 -18.75 -5.90 -12.75
CA ALA A 68 -17.48 -6.45 -13.20
C ALA A 68 -16.33 -5.42 -13.13
N GLU A 69 -16.59 -4.17 -13.54
CA GLU A 69 -15.58 -3.11 -13.43
C GLU A 69 -15.22 -2.77 -11.98
N ALA A 70 -16.21 -2.73 -11.08
CA ALA A 70 -15.95 -2.52 -9.65
C ALA A 70 -15.12 -3.67 -9.04
N GLN A 71 -15.36 -4.92 -9.47
CA GLN A 71 -14.51 -6.06 -9.06
C GLN A 71 -13.08 -5.90 -9.59
N ASN A 72 -12.90 -5.46 -10.84
CA ASN A 72 -11.58 -5.21 -11.41
C ASN A 72 -10.82 -4.10 -10.67
N VAL A 73 -11.50 -3.06 -10.19
CA VAL A 73 -10.88 -2.00 -9.37
C VAL A 73 -10.26 -2.58 -8.09
N VAL A 74 -10.95 -3.50 -7.42
CA VAL A 74 -10.42 -4.19 -6.23
C VAL A 74 -9.19 -5.02 -6.56
N THR A 75 -9.26 -5.82 -7.63
CA THR A 75 -8.14 -6.66 -8.07
C THR A 75 -6.90 -5.82 -8.37
N ARG A 76 -7.06 -4.74 -9.14
CA ARG A 76 -5.97 -3.82 -9.47
C ARG A 76 -5.43 -3.10 -8.24
N GLY A 77 -6.30 -2.78 -7.28
CA GLY A 77 -5.89 -2.24 -5.98
C GLY A 77 -4.99 -3.22 -5.21
N ALA A 78 -5.34 -4.51 -5.20
CA ALA A 78 -4.54 -5.54 -4.54
C ALA A 78 -3.19 -5.77 -5.25
N GLU A 79 -3.17 -5.77 -6.59
CA GLU A 79 -1.94 -5.83 -7.39
C GLU A 79 -1.02 -4.64 -7.09
N ASN A 80 -1.57 -3.42 -7.03
CA ASN A 80 -0.81 -2.23 -6.67
C ASN A 80 -0.24 -2.32 -5.25
N PHE A 81 -1.04 -2.78 -4.28
CA PHE A 81 -0.58 -3.02 -2.91
C PHE A 81 0.58 -4.02 -2.86
N SER A 82 0.46 -5.14 -3.57
CA SER A 82 1.53 -6.15 -3.69
C SER A 82 2.80 -5.55 -4.29
N SER A 83 2.68 -4.79 -5.38
CA SER A 83 3.83 -4.15 -6.04
C SER A 83 4.53 -3.15 -5.13
N VAL A 84 3.80 -2.38 -4.31
CA VAL A 84 4.39 -1.51 -3.30
C VAL A 84 5.13 -2.32 -2.24
N GLY A 85 4.52 -3.41 -1.74
CA GLY A 85 5.15 -4.31 -0.78
C GLY A 85 6.47 -4.91 -1.29
N GLU A 86 6.50 -5.40 -2.52
CA GLU A 86 7.71 -5.93 -3.17
C GLU A 86 8.82 -4.88 -3.28
N LYS A 87 8.47 -3.66 -3.71
CA LYS A 87 9.45 -2.54 -3.81
C LYS A 87 10.01 -2.15 -2.44
N ILE A 88 9.21 -2.20 -1.39
CA ILE A 88 9.67 -1.95 -0.02
C ILE A 88 10.69 -3.01 0.40
N VAL A 89 10.44 -4.28 0.11
CA VAL A 89 11.39 -5.37 0.42
C VAL A 89 12.73 -5.14 -0.28
N THR A 90 12.72 -4.74 -1.55
CA THR A 90 13.95 -4.38 -2.28
C THR A 90 14.70 -3.25 -1.59
N VAL A 91 14.03 -2.15 -1.23
CA VAL A 91 14.68 -1.00 -0.59
C VAL A 91 15.23 -1.33 0.80
N LEU A 92 14.55 -2.19 1.57
CA LEU A 92 15.02 -2.60 2.89
C LEU A 92 16.21 -3.56 2.81
N HIS A 93 16.21 -4.49 1.86
CA HIS A 93 17.30 -5.47 1.70
C HIS A 93 18.49 -4.98 0.85
N GLU A 94 18.36 -3.89 0.09
CA GLU A 94 19.49 -3.24 -0.61
C GLU A 94 20.53 -2.61 0.35
N ASN A 95 20.26 -2.63 1.67
CA ASN A 95 21.12 -2.06 2.71
C ASN A 95 21.86 -3.11 3.59
N ASP A 96 21.81 -4.40 3.23
CA ASP A 96 22.58 -5.49 3.86
C ASP A 96 23.88 -5.84 3.09
#